data_AF-A0A3D4YJ37-F1
#
_entry.id   AF-A0A3D4YJ37-F1
#
_cell.length_a   1.000
_cell.length_b   1.000
_cell.length_c   1.000
_cell.angle_alpha   90.00
_cell.angle_beta   90.00
_cell.angle_gamma   90.00
#
_symmetry.space_group_name_H-M   'P 1'
#
loop_
_entity.id
_entity.type
_entity.pdbx_description
1 polymer ?
#
loop_
_entity_poly.entity_id
_entity_poly.type
_entity_poly.pdbx_seq_one_letter_code
_entity_poly.pdbx_strand_id
1 'polypeptide(L)'
;MTSPSSPSDHTTACPSCGAAATGRYCASCGAPLAGATCASCAADLSPGARFCHRCGTPVGAAAPVAREARTNALPWVVAALAFLALFAMAAGRGFNATRGSTVDGSQNALPQAGLDDRGTAADDQSAGVRAPDISSLSPQERADRLYNRVMLLATQGKIDSVQFFAPMALTAYQMLSPLNADQRYDMGRIGEVAGALPLAKAQADTILRENPNHLLGLILEARLATLAGDTTQLHSYERRLIAAQKAELAKKRDEYTRHQDDITNALSQARKTLGMKS
;
A
#
# COMPACT_ATOMS: atom_id res chain seq x y z
N MET A 1 35.63 -35.80 35.88
CA MET A 1 35.15 -36.06 34.51
C MET A 1 33.65 -36.30 34.63
N THR A 2 32.83 -35.25 34.46
CA THR A 2 31.37 -35.32 34.58
C THR A 2 30.76 -35.64 33.21
N SER A 3 30.18 -36.83 33.08
CA SER A 3 29.47 -37.29 31.88
C SER A 3 28.19 -36.45 31.65
N PRO A 4 27.88 -36.02 30.42
CA PRO A 4 26.59 -35.40 30.11
C PRO A 4 25.49 -36.46 30.03
N SER A 5 24.45 -36.28 30.84
CA SER A 5 23.22 -37.08 30.83
C SER A 5 22.50 -36.96 29.48
N SER A 6 22.17 -38.11 28.86
CA SER A 6 21.37 -38.17 27.63
C SER A 6 19.95 -37.63 27.88
N PRO A 7 19.38 -36.82 26.97
CA PRO A 7 17.99 -36.40 27.07
C PRO A 7 17.07 -37.62 26.84
N SER A 8 16.18 -37.88 27.78
CA SER A 8 15.14 -38.89 27.67
C SER A 8 14.24 -38.59 26.48
N ASP A 9 14.16 -39.51 25.50
CA ASP A 9 13.21 -39.44 24.39
C ASP A 9 11.78 -39.68 24.89
N HIS A 10 11.14 -38.62 25.37
CA HIS A 10 9.73 -38.65 25.73
C HIS A 10 8.87 -38.72 24.47
N THR A 11 8.44 -39.93 24.13
CA THR A 11 7.45 -40.16 23.08
C THR A 11 6.12 -39.53 23.50
N THR A 12 5.62 -38.59 22.70
CA THR A 12 4.35 -37.88 22.96
C THR A 12 3.40 -38.09 21.79
N ALA A 13 2.09 -38.15 22.05
CA ALA A 13 1.10 -38.21 20.99
C ALA A 13 1.03 -36.89 20.21
N CYS A 14 1.06 -36.96 18.88
CA CYS A 14 0.96 -35.80 18.02
C CYS A 14 -0.43 -35.14 18.15
N PRO A 15 -0.53 -33.85 18.48
CA PRO A 15 -1.84 -33.19 18.66
C PRO A 15 -2.63 -33.04 17.35
N SER A 16 -1.99 -33.20 16.19
CA SER A 16 -2.65 -33.07 14.89
C SER A 16 -3.19 -34.39 14.33
N CYS A 17 -2.55 -35.52 14.61
CA CYS A 17 -2.93 -36.81 14.01
C CYS A 17 -3.02 -37.98 15.00
N GLY A 18 -2.64 -37.78 16.27
CA GLY A 18 -2.67 -38.81 17.32
C GLY A 18 -1.52 -39.82 17.29
N ALA A 19 -0.70 -39.87 16.23
CA ALA A 19 0.42 -40.80 16.16
C ALA A 19 1.48 -40.52 17.24
N ALA A 20 2.13 -41.57 17.74
CA ALA A 20 3.29 -41.45 18.60
C ALA A 20 4.43 -40.75 17.84
N ALA A 21 4.98 -39.68 18.40
CA ALA A 21 6.03 -38.91 17.74
C ALA A 21 7.13 -38.48 18.72
N THR A 22 8.35 -38.40 18.20
CA THR A 22 9.56 -37.93 18.88
C THR A 22 10.22 -36.83 18.05
N GLY A 23 11.01 -35.97 18.68
CA GLY A 23 11.68 -34.85 18.01
C GLY A 23 10.80 -33.60 17.83
N ARG A 24 11.21 -32.72 16.90
CA ARG A 24 10.56 -31.41 16.67
C ARG A 24 9.40 -31.46 15.67
N TYR A 25 9.28 -32.51 14.86
CA TYR A 25 8.22 -32.64 13.87
C TYR A 25 7.70 -34.08 13.84
N CYS A 26 6.39 -34.24 13.66
CA CYS A 26 5.77 -35.55 13.55
C CYS A 26 6.14 -36.23 12.22
N ALA A 27 6.73 -37.42 12.27
CA ALA A 27 7.08 -38.19 11.08
C ALA A 27 5.86 -38.65 10.27
N SER A 28 4.69 -38.79 10.90
CA SER A 28 3.47 -39.26 10.22
C SER A 28 2.71 -38.17 9.46
N CYS A 29 2.73 -36.92 9.95
CA CYS A 29 1.91 -35.85 9.37
C CYS A 29 2.64 -34.50 9.19
N GLY A 30 3.90 -34.39 9.59
CA GLY A 30 4.71 -33.19 9.46
C GLY A 30 4.38 -32.06 10.45
N ALA A 31 3.41 -32.25 11.36
CA ALA A 31 3.04 -31.23 12.34
C ALA A 31 4.19 -30.93 13.32
N PRO A 32 4.39 -29.65 13.71
CA PRO A 32 5.41 -29.28 14.68
C PRO A 32 5.07 -29.83 16.07
N LEU A 33 6.09 -30.23 16.81
CA LEU A 33 6.03 -30.65 18.22
C LEU A 33 6.76 -29.61 19.09
N ALA A 34 6.80 -29.83 20.40
CA ALA A 34 7.47 -28.92 21.32
C ALA A 34 8.94 -28.67 20.90
N GLY A 35 9.32 -27.39 20.79
CA GLY A 35 10.66 -26.97 20.38
C GLY A 35 10.88 -26.83 18.86
N ALA A 36 9.84 -26.94 18.04
CA ALA A 36 9.91 -26.59 16.62
C ALA A 36 10.00 -25.07 16.41
N THR A 37 10.77 -24.65 15.41
CA THR A 37 10.93 -23.23 15.03
C THR A 37 10.57 -23.02 13.56
N CYS A 38 10.05 -21.84 13.24
CA CYS A 38 9.65 -21.47 11.90
C CYS A 38 10.87 -21.35 10.97
N ALA A 39 10.83 -22.00 9.81
CA ALA A 39 11.92 -21.92 8.82
C ALA A 39 12.09 -20.52 8.18
N SER A 40 11.06 -19.67 8.24
CA SER A 40 11.07 -18.33 7.63
C SER A 40 11.58 -17.26 8.60
N CYS A 41 11.09 -17.27 9.85
CA CYS A 41 11.38 -16.20 10.83
C CYS A 41 12.01 -16.68 12.14
N ALA A 42 12.34 -17.97 12.26
CA ALA A 42 12.92 -18.61 13.45
C ALA A 42 12.08 -18.56 14.75
N ALA A 43 10.86 -18.03 14.72
CA ALA A 43 9.97 -18.01 15.89
C ALA A 43 9.53 -19.42 16.31
N ASP A 44 9.33 -19.63 17.61
CA ASP A 44 8.83 -20.89 18.15
C ASP A 44 7.42 -21.20 17.62
N LEU A 45 7.20 -22.46 17.23
CA LEU A 45 5.93 -22.93 16.73
C LEU A 45 5.16 -23.63 17.85
N SER A 46 3.86 -23.34 17.95
CA SER A 46 2.96 -24.09 18.83
C SER A 46 2.81 -25.53 18.33
N PRO A 47 2.78 -26.53 19.22
CA PRO A 47 2.54 -27.92 18.82
C PRO A 47 1.25 -28.05 17.99
N GLY A 48 1.36 -28.66 16.81
CA GLY A 48 0.24 -28.85 15.88
C GLY A 48 -0.15 -27.65 15.01
N ALA A 49 0.58 -26.53 15.06
CA ALA A 49 0.28 -25.35 14.25
C ALA A 49 0.43 -25.61 12.74
N ARG A 50 -0.55 -25.15 11.94
CA ARG A 50 -0.49 -25.20 10.46
C ARG A 50 0.20 -23.99 9.83
N PHE A 51 0.20 -22.85 10.52
CA PHE A 51 0.84 -21.60 10.11
C PHE A 51 1.62 -20.99 11.28
N CYS A 52 2.69 -20.25 11.00
CA CYS A 52 3.39 -19.50 12.01
C CYS A 52 2.54 -18.31 12.50
N HIS A 53 2.29 -18.22 13.80
CA HIS A 53 1.53 -17.12 14.40
C HIS A 53 2.21 -15.75 14.25
N ARG A 54 3.51 -15.72 13.95
CA ARG A 54 4.31 -14.48 13.87
C ARG A 54 4.49 -13.95 12.46
N CYS A 55 4.66 -14.82 11.45
CA CYS A 55 4.91 -14.40 10.07
C CYS A 55 3.90 -14.95 9.04
N GLY A 56 2.95 -15.79 9.46
CA GLY A 56 1.93 -16.36 8.58
C GLY A 56 2.41 -17.45 7.63
N THR A 57 3.73 -17.77 7.58
CA THR A 57 4.24 -18.83 6.71
C THR A 57 3.65 -20.20 7.09
N PRO A 58 3.15 -21.00 6.13
CA PRO A 58 2.68 -22.35 6.40
C PRO A 58 3.82 -23.24 6.92
N VAL A 59 3.55 -23.98 8.00
CA VAL A 59 4.52 -24.89 8.61
C VAL A 59 4.67 -26.12 7.72
N GLY A 60 5.91 -26.49 7.38
CA GLY A 60 6.22 -27.62 6.50
C GLY A 60 6.39 -27.25 5.02
N ALA A 61 6.18 -26.00 4.62
CA ALA A 61 6.63 -25.51 3.32
C ALA A 61 8.14 -25.26 3.39
N ALA A 62 8.94 -26.10 2.69
CA ALA A 62 10.34 -25.79 2.46
C ALA A 62 10.41 -24.44 1.71
N ALA A 63 11.19 -23.49 2.23
CA ALA A 63 11.52 -22.28 1.49
C ALA A 63 12.12 -22.69 0.14
N PRO A 64 11.75 -22.04 -0.99
CA PRO A 64 12.43 -22.28 -2.25
C PRO A 64 13.88 -21.81 -2.07
N VAL A 65 14.78 -22.76 -1.91
CA VAL A 65 16.21 -22.51 -2.10
C VAL A 65 16.38 -22.10 -3.56
N ALA A 66 16.55 -20.80 -3.78
CA ALA A 66 16.96 -20.28 -5.07
C ALA A 66 18.26 -20.99 -5.43
N ARG A 67 18.19 -21.89 -6.42
CA ARG A 67 19.35 -22.56 -6.96
C ARG A 67 20.12 -21.53 -7.76
N GLU A 68 21.11 -20.93 -7.12
CA GLU A 68 22.03 -20.00 -7.76
C GLU A 68 22.84 -20.79 -8.80
N ALA A 69 22.41 -20.67 -10.06
CA ALA A 69 23.16 -21.19 -11.20
C ALA A 69 24.44 -20.34 -11.33
N ARG A 70 25.57 -20.86 -10.83
CA ARG A 70 26.89 -20.31 -11.11
C ARG A 70 27.20 -20.47 -12.60
N THR A 71 26.74 -19.51 -13.41
CA THR A 71 27.34 -19.26 -14.71
C THR A 71 28.55 -18.36 -14.49
N ASN A 72 29.64 -18.66 -15.20
CA ASN A 72 30.92 -17.95 -15.11
C ASN A 72 30.81 -16.54 -15.72
N ALA A 73 30.06 -15.65 -15.06
CA ALA A 73 29.79 -14.27 -15.47
C ALA A 73 30.88 -13.29 -14.98
N LEU A 74 31.94 -13.80 -14.35
CA LEU A 74 33.01 -12.99 -13.75
C LEU A 74 33.60 -11.92 -14.68
N PRO A 75 33.90 -12.18 -15.97
CA PRO A 75 34.42 -11.12 -16.85
C PRO A 75 33.37 -10.04 -17.18
N TRP A 76 32.10 -10.42 -17.29
CA TRP A 76 31.01 -9.49 -17.60
C TRP A 76 30.61 -8.65 -16.37
N VAL A 77 30.69 -9.23 -15.18
CA VAL A 77 30.49 -8.50 -13.92
C VAL A 77 31.59 -7.46 -13.71
N VAL A 78 32.85 -7.80 -14.01
CA VAL A 78 33.96 -6.83 -13.94
C VAL A 78 33.78 -5.70 -14.96
N ALA A 79 33.35 -6.00 -16.19
CA ALA A 79 33.06 -4.98 -17.19
C ALA A 79 31.89 -4.08 -16.79
N ALA A 80 30.81 -4.65 -16.24
CA ALA A 80 29.67 -3.89 -15.74
C ALA A 80 30.04 -3.01 -14.54
N LEU A 81 30.83 -3.53 -13.59
CA LEU A 81 31.33 -2.76 -12.45
C LEU A 81 32.27 -1.63 -12.87
N ALA A 82 33.16 -1.88 -13.83
CA ALA A 82 34.04 -0.85 -14.36
C ALA A 82 33.25 0.27 -15.06
N PHE A 83 32.23 -0.08 -15.84
CA PHE A 83 31.35 0.88 -16.50
C PHE A 83 30.51 1.68 -15.50
N LEU A 84 29.97 1.01 -14.48
CA LEU A 84 29.19 1.63 -13.42
C LEU A 84 30.06 2.55 -12.54
N ALA A 85 31.30 2.18 -12.26
CA ALA A 85 32.26 3.03 -11.56
C ALA A 85 32.64 4.27 -12.38
N LEU A 86 32.83 4.13 -13.70
CA LEU A 86 33.10 5.25 -14.60
C LEU A 86 31.89 6.20 -14.71
N PHE A 87 30.69 5.65 -14.81
CA PHE A 87 29.45 6.41 -14.84
C PHE A 87 29.21 7.14 -13.51
N ALA A 88 29.46 6.48 -12.38
CA ALA A 88 29.39 7.08 -11.05
C ALA A 88 30.45 8.17 -10.84
N MET A 89 31.66 8.03 -11.40
CA MET A 89 32.69 9.08 -11.36
C MET A 89 32.34 10.28 -12.25
N ALA A 90 31.70 10.04 -13.41
CA ALA A 90 31.22 11.10 -14.30
C ALA A 90 30.03 11.86 -13.71
N ALA A 91 29.08 11.15 -13.07
CA ALA A 91 27.96 11.76 -12.35
C ALA A 91 28.41 12.43 -11.04
N GLY A 92 29.39 11.86 -10.34
CA GLY A 92 29.90 12.36 -9.05
C GLY A 92 30.66 13.68 -9.15
N ARG A 93 31.22 14.04 -10.32
CA ARG A 93 31.78 15.39 -10.54
C ARG A 93 30.70 16.48 -10.66
N GLY A 94 29.44 16.12 -10.91
CA GLY A 94 28.30 17.05 -10.97
C GLY A 94 27.49 17.17 -9.67
N PHE A 95 27.66 16.23 -8.73
CA PHE A 95 26.86 16.17 -7.49
C PHE A 95 27.65 16.49 -6.20
N ASN A 96 28.92 16.94 -6.30
CA ASN A 96 29.73 17.29 -5.13
C ASN A 96 29.35 18.62 -4.46
N ALA A 97 28.14 19.14 -4.71
CA ALA A 97 27.49 20.09 -3.85
C ALA A 97 26.37 19.35 -3.10
N THR A 98 26.64 19.03 -1.85
CA THR A 98 25.70 18.53 -0.82
C THR A 98 25.25 17.07 -0.94
N ARG A 99 25.83 16.20 -0.10
CA ARG A 99 25.11 15.66 1.07
C ARG A 99 26.00 14.76 1.94
N GLY A 100 25.96 15.06 3.24
CA GLY A 100 26.36 14.15 4.30
C GLY A 100 25.37 12.99 4.42
N SER A 101 25.89 11.87 4.88
CA SER A 101 25.18 10.65 5.24
C SER A 101 24.47 10.83 6.57
N THR A 102 23.14 10.66 6.60
CA THR A 102 22.43 10.19 7.79
C THR A 102 21.45 9.09 7.42
N VAL A 103 21.61 7.97 8.13
CA VAL A 103 20.56 7.00 8.38
C VAL A 103 19.55 7.70 9.27
N ASP A 104 18.53 8.31 8.68
CA ASP A 104 17.37 8.82 9.43
C ASP A 104 16.26 7.78 9.40
N GLY A 105 16.16 7.05 10.52
CA GLY A 105 14.92 6.37 10.88
C GLY A 105 13.78 7.38 10.85
N SER A 106 12.63 6.95 10.34
CA SER A 106 11.39 7.71 10.18
C SER A 106 11.13 8.75 11.28
N GLN A 107 11.49 10.01 11.03
CA GLN A 107 11.01 11.17 11.79
C GLN A 107 9.81 11.87 11.12
N ASN A 108 9.19 11.27 10.10
CA ASN A 108 7.94 11.78 9.54
C ASN A 108 6.71 11.33 10.34
N ALA A 109 6.75 11.56 11.65
CA ALA A 109 5.57 11.77 12.47
C ALA A 109 5.59 13.23 12.97
N LEU A 110 5.72 14.18 12.04
CA LEU A 110 5.39 15.57 12.33
C LEU A 110 3.87 15.75 12.19
N PRO A 111 3.19 16.27 13.21
CA PRO A 111 1.85 16.81 13.07
C PRO A 111 1.96 18.18 12.41
N GLN A 112 1.30 18.35 11.27
CA GLN A 112 1.14 19.67 10.69
C GLN A 112 0.26 20.52 11.58
N ALA A 113 0.75 21.70 11.94
CA ALA A 113 -0.02 22.78 12.54
C ALA A 113 -1.23 23.10 11.64
N GLY A 114 -2.37 23.33 12.28
CA GLY A 114 -3.60 23.74 11.61
C GLY A 114 -3.39 25.05 10.86
N LEU A 115 -3.78 25.04 9.59
CA LEU A 115 -4.30 26.24 8.94
C LEU A 115 -5.64 26.50 9.63
N ASP A 116 -5.62 27.40 10.62
CA ASP A 116 -6.73 28.25 11.08
C ASP A 116 -6.41 28.80 12.48
N ASP A 117 -5.50 29.78 12.58
CA ASP A 117 -5.68 30.92 13.48
C ASP A 117 -4.65 32.02 13.19
N ARG A 118 -5.10 33.27 13.03
CA ARG A 118 -4.22 34.45 13.06
C ARG A 118 -4.27 34.99 14.49
N GLY A 119 -3.29 34.62 15.31
CA GLY A 119 -3.15 35.15 16.66
C GLY A 119 -1.74 35.02 17.21
N THR A 120 -1.06 36.17 17.30
CA THR A 120 0.06 36.57 18.18
C THR A 120 1.02 35.51 18.74
N ALA A 121 2.31 35.72 18.48
CA ALA A 121 3.44 35.02 19.07
C ALA A 121 3.54 35.19 20.59
N ALA A 122 3.74 34.08 21.31
CA ALA A 122 4.66 33.97 22.45
C ALA A 122 4.80 32.50 22.93
N ASP A 123 6.02 32.19 23.35
CA ASP A 123 6.50 31.12 24.23
C ASP A 123 6.64 29.66 23.75
N ASP A 124 7.92 29.30 23.75
CA ASP A 124 8.57 28.00 23.66
C ASP A 124 8.21 27.11 24.86
N GLN A 125 7.33 26.13 24.63
CA GLN A 125 7.29 24.89 25.39
C GLN A 125 6.98 23.73 24.44
N SER A 126 7.83 22.71 24.49
CA SER A 126 7.69 21.43 23.80
C SER A 126 6.46 20.67 24.30
N ALA A 127 5.27 21.06 23.83
CA ALA A 127 4.03 20.34 24.05
C ALA A 127 3.97 19.16 23.08
N GLY A 128 4.10 17.94 23.63
CA GLY A 128 3.83 16.71 22.88
C GLY A 128 2.51 16.84 22.14
N VAL A 129 2.54 16.69 20.82
CA VAL A 129 1.38 16.98 20.00
C VAL A 129 0.31 15.95 20.30
N ARG A 130 -0.79 16.42 20.91
CA ARG A 130 -1.98 15.59 21.06
C ARG A 130 -2.49 15.26 19.67
N ALA A 131 -2.71 13.98 19.42
CA ALA A 131 -3.46 13.54 18.25
C ALA A 131 -4.81 14.29 18.23
N PRO A 132 -5.27 14.78 17.07
CA PRO A 132 -6.57 15.45 16.96
C PRO A 132 -7.68 14.59 17.60
N ASP A 133 -8.50 15.17 18.48
CA ASP A 133 -9.65 14.47 19.05
C ASP A 133 -10.70 14.25 17.95
N ILE A 134 -10.99 12.98 17.67
CA ILE A 134 -11.92 12.54 16.62
C ILE A 134 -13.23 11.98 17.19
N SER A 135 -13.39 11.98 18.51
CA SER A 135 -14.53 11.37 19.19
C SER A 135 -15.85 12.14 18.93
N SER A 136 -15.76 13.41 18.59
CA SER A 136 -16.89 14.28 18.24
C SER A 136 -17.26 14.30 16.76
N LEU A 137 -16.46 13.68 15.89
CA LEU A 137 -16.71 13.70 14.44
C LEU A 137 -17.74 12.64 14.03
N SER A 138 -18.59 12.98 13.07
CA SER A 138 -19.47 12.01 12.41
C SER A 138 -18.65 10.92 11.68
N PRO A 139 -19.24 9.74 11.43
CA PRO A 139 -18.57 8.68 10.67
C PRO A 139 -18.03 9.16 9.31
N GLN A 140 -18.80 9.99 8.60
CA GLN A 140 -18.41 10.57 7.31
C GLN A 140 -17.19 11.47 7.47
N GLU A 141 -17.22 12.44 8.40
CA GLU A 141 -16.11 13.38 8.60
C GLU A 141 -14.81 12.68 9.00
N ARG A 142 -14.90 11.56 9.74
CA ARG A 142 -13.74 10.72 10.05
C ARG A 142 -13.15 10.09 8.79
N ALA A 143 -14.00 9.56 7.91
CA ALA A 143 -13.57 9.00 6.62
C ALA A 143 -12.92 10.07 5.73
N ASP A 144 -13.56 11.25 5.61
CA ASP A 144 -13.09 12.36 4.79
C ASP A 144 -11.72 12.90 5.29
N ARG A 145 -11.53 13.00 6.61
CA ARG A 145 -10.22 13.39 7.17
C ARG A 145 -9.12 12.39 6.86
N LEU A 146 -9.42 11.09 6.95
CA LEU A 146 -8.48 10.04 6.60
C LEU A 146 -8.18 10.04 5.09
N TYR A 147 -9.19 10.24 4.24
CA TYR A 147 -9.03 10.43 2.80
C TYR A 147 -8.07 11.57 2.49
N ASN A 148 -8.33 12.76 3.03
CA ASN A 148 -7.50 13.95 2.82
C ASN A 148 -6.05 13.71 3.25
N ARG A 149 -5.84 13.03 4.39
CA ARG A 149 -4.49 12.66 4.85
C ARG A 149 -3.80 11.71 3.86
N VAL A 150 -4.48 10.67 3.40
CA VAL A 150 -3.91 9.70 2.46
C VAL A 150 -3.57 10.37 1.13
N MET A 151 -4.46 11.19 0.58
CA MET A 151 -4.22 11.93 -0.67
C MET A 151 -3.05 12.91 -0.53
N LEU A 152 -2.97 13.67 0.58
CA LEU A 152 -1.86 14.59 0.84
C LEU A 152 -0.51 13.86 0.93
N LEU A 153 -0.46 12.70 1.58
CA LEU A 153 0.77 11.92 1.67
C LEU A 153 1.18 11.34 0.31
N ALA A 154 0.20 10.90 -0.49
CA ALA A 154 0.43 10.40 -1.84
C ALA A 154 1.01 11.50 -2.75
N THR A 155 0.48 12.72 -2.71
CA THR A 155 1.01 13.84 -3.51
C THR A 155 2.41 14.27 -3.07
N GLN A 156 2.75 14.08 -1.78
CA GLN A 156 4.11 14.29 -1.25
C GLN A 156 5.08 13.13 -1.55
N GLY A 157 4.63 12.06 -2.20
CA GLY A 157 5.45 10.86 -2.47
C GLY A 157 5.78 10.03 -1.23
N LYS A 158 5.08 10.23 -0.10
CA LYS A 158 5.32 9.52 1.17
C LYS A 158 4.59 8.18 1.18
N ILE A 159 5.05 7.25 0.34
CA ILE A 159 4.37 5.96 0.09
C ILE A 159 4.24 5.11 1.37
N ASP A 160 5.28 5.04 2.21
CA ASP A 160 5.19 4.29 3.48
C ASP A 160 4.07 4.80 4.39
N SER A 161 3.88 6.12 4.43
CA SER A 161 2.78 6.74 5.17
C SER A 161 1.42 6.48 4.52
N VAL A 162 1.34 6.49 3.18
CA VAL A 162 0.11 6.08 2.47
C VAL A 162 -0.28 4.65 2.86
N GLN A 163 0.66 3.71 2.85
CA GLN A 163 0.41 2.32 3.22
C GLN A 163 -0.02 2.17 4.69
N PHE A 164 0.48 3.03 5.57
CA PHE A 164 0.06 3.05 6.97
C PHE A 164 -1.37 3.56 7.15
N PHE A 165 -1.75 4.65 6.48
CA PHE A 165 -3.05 5.30 6.70
C PHE A 165 -4.19 4.74 5.84
N ALA A 166 -3.90 4.17 4.67
CA ALA A 166 -4.90 3.68 3.74
C ALA A 166 -5.83 2.60 4.36
N PRO A 167 -5.35 1.59 5.11
CA PRO A 167 -6.24 0.60 5.74
C PRO A 167 -7.26 1.23 6.69
N MET A 168 -6.85 2.24 7.46
CA MET A 168 -7.77 2.97 8.36
C MET A 168 -8.83 3.72 7.56
N ALA A 169 -8.44 4.40 6.49
CA ALA A 169 -9.37 5.10 5.61
C ALA A 169 -10.36 4.14 4.94
N LEU A 170 -9.87 3.02 4.39
CA LEU A 170 -10.72 1.99 3.76
C LEU A 170 -11.74 1.41 4.73
N THR A 171 -11.34 1.09 5.95
CA THR A 171 -12.26 0.62 7.00
C THR A 171 -13.30 1.69 7.34
N ALA A 172 -12.90 2.97 7.44
CA ALA A 172 -13.83 4.06 7.71
C ALA A 172 -14.91 4.18 6.63
N TYR A 173 -14.54 4.08 5.34
CA TYR A 173 -15.52 4.05 4.26
C TYR A 173 -16.39 2.79 4.30
N GLN A 174 -15.84 1.61 4.56
CA GLN A 174 -16.64 0.36 4.66
C GLN A 174 -17.75 0.46 5.72
N MET A 175 -17.54 1.20 6.80
CA MET A 175 -18.54 1.42 7.85
C MET A 175 -19.69 2.35 7.44
N LEU A 176 -19.57 3.10 6.34
CA LEU A 176 -20.62 3.99 5.83
C LEU A 176 -21.65 3.27 4.95
N SER A 177 -21.49 1.96 4.73
CA SER A 177 -22.29 1.16 3.80
C SER A 177 -23.82 1.32 4.01
N PRO A 178 -24.62 1.41 2.91
CA PRO A 178 -24.21 1.35 1.51
C PRO A 178 -23.56 2.65 1.02
N LEU A 179 -22.52 2.52 0.19
CA LEU A 179 -21.79 3.67 -0.35
C LEU A 179 -22.51 4.29 -1.56
N ASN A 180 -22.57 5.62 -1.58
CA ASN A 180 -22.95 6.41 -2.75
C ASN A 180 -21.76 6.59 -3.72
N ALA A 181 -22.00 7.17 -4.90
CA ALA A 181 -20.98 7.31 -5.95
C ALA A 181 -19.75 8.13 -5.52
N ASP A 182 -19.94 9.14 -4.68
CA ASP A 182 -18.87 9.96 -4.11
C ASP A 182 -17.97 9.16 -3.17
N GLN A 183 -18.55 8.50 -2.18
CA GLN A 183 -17.82 7.66 -1.24
C GLN A 183 -17.10 6.50 -1.94
N ARG A 184 -17.69 5.95 -3.02
CA ARG A 184 -17.04 4.94 -3.86
C ARG A 184 -15.85 5.52 -4.60
N TYR A 185 -15.96 6.73 -5.14
CA TYR A 185 -14.85 7.39 -5.80
C TYR A 185 -13.71 7.60 -4.81
N ASP A 186 -13.97 8.15 -3.62
CA ASP A 186 -12.94 8.36 -2.59
C ASP A 186 -12.27 7.05 -2.15
N MET A 187 -13.06 6.02 -1.86
CA MET A 187 -12.55 4.68 -1.52
C MET A 187 -11.70 4.11 -2.67
N GLY A 188 -12.12 4.33 -3.91
CA GLY A 188 -11.38 3.92 -5.10
C GLY A 188 -10.06 4.67 -5.28
N ARG A 189 -10.03 5.98 -5.02
CA ARG A 189 -8.83 6.82 -5.03
C ARG A 189 -7.85 6.43 -3.93
N ILE A 190 -8.33 6.07 -2.74
CA ILE A 190 -7.50 5.47 -1.67
C ILE A 190 -6.88 4.16 -2.17
N GLY A 191 -7.69 3.28 -2.77
CA GLY A 191 -7.20 2.02 -3.35
C GLY A 191 -6.14 2.24 -4.43
N GLU A 192 -6.33 3.24 -5.31
CA GLU A 192 -5.37 3.61 -6.36
C GLU A 192 -4.00 3.96 -5.76
N VAL A 193 -3.95 4.93 -4.83
CA VAL A 193 -2.67 5.41 -4.27
C VAL A 193 -2.02 4.41 -3.32
N ALA A 194 -2.80 3.52 -2.71
CA ALA A 194 -2.31 2.43 -1.89
C ALA A 194 -1.88 1.20 -2.70
N GLY A 195 -2.09 1.18 -4.02
CA GLY A 195 -1.79 0.01 -4.86
C GLY A 195 -2.80 -1.13 -4.74
N ALA A 196 -3.94 -0.93 -4.07
CA ALA A 196 -5.06 -1.86 -4.03
C ALA A 196 -5.93 -1.73 -5.29
N LEU A 197 -5.32 -1.96 -6.46
CA LEU A 197 -5.94 -1.71 -7.77
C LEU A 197 -7.23 -2.52 -8.00
N PRO A 198 -7.35 -3.80 -7.59
CA PRO A 198 -8.62 -4.53 -7.74
C PRO A 198 -9.78 -3.89 -6.97
N LEU A 199 -9.50 -3.33 -5.79
CA LEU A 199 -10.50 -2.60 -5.00
C LEU A 199 -10.91 -1.31 -5.71
N ALA A 200 -9.94 -0.53 -6.18
CA ALA A 200 -10.19 0.70 -6.92
C ALA A 200 -11.04 0.44 -8.16
N LYS A 201 -10.71 -0.62 -8.92
CA LYS A 201 -11.47 -1.07 -10.06
C LYS A 201 -12.91 -1.45 -9.69
N ALA A 202 -13.11 -2.23 -8.63
CA ALA A 202 -14.45 -2.61 -8.20
C ALA A 202 -15.35 -1.41 -7.86
N GLN A 203 -14.77 -0.33 -7.29
CA GLN A 203 -15.52 0.89 -7.03
C GLN A 203 -15.88 1.62 -8.34
N ALA A 204 -14.93 1.75 -9.27
CA ALA A 204 -15.18 2.37 -10.57
C ALA A 204 -16.25 1.61 -11.37
N ASP A 205 -16.15 0.28 -11.44
CA ASP A 205 -17.12 -0.60 -12.10
C ASP A 205 -18.52 -0.45 -11.49
N THR A 206 -18.61 -0.27 -10.17
CA THR A 206 -19.91 -0.08 -9.49
C THR A 206 -20.54 1.26 -9.84
N ILE A 207 -19.76 2.35 -9.82
CA ILE A 207 -20.22 3.68 -10.24
C ILE A 207 -20.72 3.64 -11.69
N LEU A 208 -19.96 3.01 -12.59
CA LEU A 208 -20.29 2.93 -14.02
C LEU A 208 -21.45 1.97 -14.33
N ARG A 209 -21.72 1.00 -13.46
CA ARG A 209 -22.91 0.14 -13.56
C ARG A 209 -24.20 0.90 -13.25
N GLU A 210 -24.16 1.79 -12.26
CA GLU A 210 -25.29 2.65 -11.89
C GLU A 210 -25.50 3.77 -12.92
N ASN A 211 -24.42 4.40 -13.37
CA ASN A 211 -24.46 5.40 -14.44
C ASN A 211 -23.24 5.23 -15.37
N PRO A 212 -23.42 4.67 -16.58
CA PRO A 212 -22.33 4.45 -17.54
C PRO A 212 -21.58 5.71 -17.99
N ASN A 213 -22.16 6.89 -17.77
CA ASN A 213 -21.57 8.18 -18.13
C ASN A 213 -21.05 8.96 -16.91
N HIS A 214 -21.08 8.38 -15.70
CA HIS A 214 -20.67 9.08 -14.49
C HIS A 214 -19.22 9.55 -14.56
N LEU A 215 -18.98 10.85 -14.37
CA LEU A 215 -17.66 11.45 -14.60
C LEU A 215 -16.60 10.85 -13.68
N LEU A 216 -16.89 10.73 -12.39
CA LEU A 216 -15.97 10.16 -11.40
C LEU A 216 -15.59 8.69 -11.70
N GLY A 217 -16.53 7.88 -12.17
CA GLY A 217 -16.24 6.50 -12.56
C GLY A 217 -15.35 6.41 -13.79
N LEU A 218 -15.60 7.26 -14.79
CA LEU A 218 -14.76 7.34 -16.01
C LEU A 218 -13.35 7.84 -15.68
N ILE A 219 -13.23 8.81 -14.77
CA ILE A 219 -11.94 9.34 -14.30
C ILE A 219 -11.15 8.23 -13.60
N LEU A 220 -11.79 7.50 -12.68
CA LEU A 220 -11.10 6.44 -11.93
C LEU A 220 -10.63 5.31 -12.85
N GLU A 221 -11.45 4.86 -13.81
CA GLU A 221 -11.02 3.88 -14.82
C GLU A 221 -9.87 4.38 -15.69
N ALA A 222 -9.90 5.64 -16.15
CA ALA A 222 -8.81 6.22 -16.93
C ALA A 222 -7.47 6.23 -16.14
N ARG A 223 -7.54 6.52 -14.84
CA ARG A 223 -6.36 6.48 -13.95
C ARG A 223 -5.82 5.06 -13.79
N LEU A 224 -6.70 4.08 -13.61
CA LEU A 224 -6.30 2.67 -13.54
C LEU A 224 -5.71 2.16 -14.86
N ALA A 225 -6.28 2.54 -16.00
CA ALA A 225 -5.73 2.23 -17.32
C ALA A 225 -4.34 2.85 -17.52
N THR A 226 -4.13 4.07 -17.02
CA THR A 226 -2.81 4.72 -17.01
C THR A 226 -1.79 3.91 -16.21
N LEU A 227 -2.15 3.46 -15.00
CA LEU A 227 -1.29 2.63 -14.15
C LEU A 227 -0.99 1.26 -14.78
N ALA A 228 -1.95 0.69 -15.51
CA ALA A 228 -1.79 -0.57 -16.23
C ALA A 228 -0.96 -0.43 -17.53
N GLY A 229 -0.67 0.79 -17.99
CA GLY A 229 -0.08 1.03 -19.30
C GLY A 229 -1.00 0.70 -20.47
N ASP A 230 -2.31 0.57 -20.23
CA ASP A 230 -3.31 0.26 -21.25
C ASP A 230 -3.80 1.55 -21.93
N THR A 231 -3.05 1.98 -22.94
CA THR A 231 -3.37 3.19 -23.72
C THR A 231 -4.68 3.08 -24.49
N THR A 232 -5.08 1.87 -24.86
CA THR A 232 -6.34 1.64 -25.60
C THR A 232 -7.54 1.92 -24.71
N GLN A 233 -7.54 1.37 -23.50
CA GLN A 233 -8.59 1.63 -22.53
C GLN A 233 -8.57 3.07 -22.03
N LEU A 234 -7.38 3.61 -21.74
CA LEU A 234 -7.23 5.01 -21.35
C LEU A 234 -7.92 5.95 -22.35
N HIS A 235 -7.57 5.86 -23.64
CA HIS A 235 -8.18 6.70 -24.68
C HIS A 235 -9.69 6.44 -24.86
N SER A 236 -10.17 5.24 -24.54
CA SER A 236 -11.60 4.92 -24.56
C SER A 236 -12.35 5.65 -23.44
N TYR A 237 -11.86 5.59 -22.20
CA TYR A 237 -12.44 6.28 -21.06
C TYR A 237 -12.32 7.81 -21.18
N GLU A 238 -11.20 8.34 -21.67
CA GLU A 238 -11.02 9.78 -21.92
C GLU A 238 -12.03 10.34 -22.92
N ARG A 239 -12.26 9.63 -24.04
CA ARG A 239 -13.28 10.02 -25.03
C ARG A 239 -14.68 10.02 -24.45
N ARG A 240 -15.03 8.99 -23.65
CA ARG A 240 -16.31 8.91 -22.95
C ARG A 240 -16.47 10.04 -21.94
N LEU A 241 -15.41 10.38 -21.21
CA LEU A 241 -15.40 11.46 -20.22
C LEU A 241 -15.73 12.81 -20.88
N ILE A 242 -15.05 13.12 -22.00
CA ILE A 242 -15.30 14.35 -22.77
C ILE A 242 -16.72 14.36 -23.33
N ALA A 243 -17.20 13.24 -23.87
CA ALA A 243 -18.55 13.14 -24.43
C ALA A 243 -19.66 13.30 -23.37
N ALA A 244 -19.45 12.75 -22.17
CA ALA A 244 -20.40 12.82 -21.07
C ALA A 244 -20.43 14.19 -20.37
N GLN A 245 -19.32 14.95 -20.40
CA GLN A 245 -19.08 16.17 -19.62
C GLN A 245 -20.31 17.10 -19.55
N LYS A 246 -20.80 17.57 -20.70
CA LYS A 246 -21.86 18.59 -20.73
C LYS A 246 -23.17 18.09 -20.12
N ALA A 247 -23.58 16.87 -20.47
CA ALA A 247 -24.84 16.30 -20.01
C ALA A 247 -24.80 15.96 -18.52
N GLU A 248 -23.66 15.48 -18.03
CA GLU A 248 -23.50 15.13 -16.61
C GLU A 248 -23.37 16.37 -15.72
N LEU A 249 -22.54 17.36 -16.10
CA LEU A 249 -22.39 18.59 -15.31
C LEU A 249 -23.69 19.41 -15.23
N ALA A 250 -24.56 19.33 -16.25
CA ALA A 250 -25.88 19.95 -16.22
C ALA A 250 -26.80 19.39 -15.12
N LYS A 251 -26.52 18.18 -14.60
CA LYS A 251 -27.29 17.55 -13.52
C LYS A 251 -26.99 18.14 -12.14
N LYS A 252 -25.93 18.95 -12.00
CA LYS A 252 -25.55 19.64 -10.74
C LYS A 252 -25.52 18.72 -9.52
N ARG A 253 -24.91 17.55 -9.67
CA ARG A 253 -24.72 16.60 -8.59
C ARG A 253 -23.74 17.15 -7.56
N ASP A 254 -24.00 16.94 -6.28
CA ASP A 254 -23.14 17.47 -5.20
C ASP A 254 -21.72 16.90 -5.28
N GLU A 255 -21.59 15.64 -5.66
CA GLU A 255 -20.31 14.97 -5.85
C GLU A 255 -19.48 15.60 -6.97
N TYR A 256 -20.10 16.15 -8.03
CA TYR A 256 -19.36 16.87 -9.07
C TYR A 256 -18.84 18.22 -8.58
N THR A 257 -19.58 18.88 -7.69
CA THR A 257 -19.12 20.12 -7.05
C THR A 257 -17.94 19.83 -6.12
N ARG A 258 -18.03 18.78 -5.30
CA ARG A 258 -16.95 18.37 -4.38
C ARG A 258 -15.65 18.01 -5.12
N HIS A 259 -15.78 17.36 -6.28
CA HIS A 259 -14.66 16.88 -7.08
C HIS A 259 -14.42 17.72 -8.35
N GLN A 260 -14.80 19.01 -8.32
CA GLN A 260 -14.72 19.89 -9.49
C GLN A 260 -13.29 20.02 -10.03
N ASP A 261 -12.30 20.10 -9.15
CA ASP A 261 -10.89 20.19 -9.52
C ASP A 261 -10.41 18.90 -10.19
N ASP A 262 -10.75 17.73 -9.63
CA ASP A 262 -10.44 16.42 -10.21
C ASP A 262 -11.06 16.26 -11.60
N ILE A 263 -12.32 16.66 -11.77
CA ILE A 263 -13.03 16.63 -13.06
C ILE A 263 -12.35 17.55 -14.07
N THR A 264 -12.04 18.79 -13.66
CA THR A 264 -11.42 19.79 -14.54
C THR A 264 -10.04 19.33 -14.99
N ASN A 265 -9.23 18.81 -14.07
CA ASN A 265 -7.90 18.29 -14.35
C ASN A 265 -7.95 17.07 -15.27
N ALA A 266 -8.86 16.12 -15.01
CA ALA A 266 -9.00 14.93 -15.84
C ALA A 266 -9.47 15.26 -17.26
N LEU A 267 -10.39 16.23 -17.43
CA LEU A 267 -10.83 16.68 -18.75
C LEU A 267 -9.73 17.41 -19.52
N SER A 268 -8.97 18.27 -18.84
CA SER A 268 -7.82 18.96 -19.43
C SER A 268 -6.77 17.95 -19.90
N GLN A 269 -6.44 16.97 -19.05
CA GLN A 269 -5.52 15.90 -19.38
C GLN A 269 -6.05 15.06 -20.55
N ALA A 270 -7.31 14.64 -20.53
CA ALA A 270 -7.92 13.86 -21.60
C ALA A 270 -7.84 14.55 -22.97
N ARG A 271 -8.13 15.85 -23.02
CA ARG A 271 -8.02 16.64 -24.27
C ARG A 271 -6.57 16.70 -24.75
N LYS A 272 -5.62 16.91 -23.83
CA LYS A 272 -4.20 16.91 -24.15
C LYS A 272 -3.73 15.55 -24.68
N THR A 273 -4.06 14.45 -24.00
CA THR A 273 -3.70 13.09 -24.41
C THR A 273 -4.24 12.77 -25.81
N LEU A 274 -5.48 13.18 -26.10
CA LEU A 274 -6.16 12.92 -27.38
C LEU A 274 -5.86 13.94 -28.48
N GLY A 275 -4.99 14.94 -28.23
CA GLY A 275 -4.66 15.99 -29.22
C GLY A 275 -5.82 16.92 -29.55
N MET A 276 -6.80 17.05 -28.65
CA MET A 276 -7.96 17.94 -28.79
C MET A 276 -7.62 19.34 -28.25
N LYS A 277 -8.22 20.38 -28.83
CA LYS A 277 -8.10 21.74 -28.30
C LYS A 277 -8.87 21.85 -26.97
N SER A 278 -8.26 22.52 -25.99
CA SER A 278 -8.82 22.74 -24.64
C SER A 278 -10.10 23.56 -24.64
#